data_AF-A0A959K9I4-F1
#
_entry.id   AF-A0A959K9I4-F1
#
_cell.length_a   1.000
_cell.length_b   1.000
_cell.length_c   1.000
_cell.angle_alpha   90.00
_cell.angle_beta   90.00
_cell.angle_gamma   90.00
#
_symmetry.space_group_name_H-M   'P 1'
#
loop_
_entity.id
_entity.type
_entity.pdbx_description
1 polymer ?
#
loop_
_entity_poly.entity_id
_entity_poly.type
_entity_poly.pdbx_seq_one_letter_code
_entity_poly.pdbx_strand_id
1 'polypeptide(L)'
;MKTIKRNDLKFLFTVICFLQIISGTRAQSIERFVIGSTGGLLNGEGISMDHTVGEVAVSTLDAAGYLLTQGFHQGSLTATSVDRFLLDIRILVTPVPARDRLNIQLETNEAEITYQLIDLNGKPLGIRKTVPPASQVTHEVDVSKLASGTYIIYFRESTGVAARSVRFIKY
;
A
#
# COMPACT_ATOMS: atom_id res chain seq x y z
N MET A 1 -10.62 33.66 64.68
CA MET A 1 -9.90 32.52 64.10
C MET A 1 -10.55 31.24 64.62
N LYS A 2 -11.38 30.55 63.82
CA LYS A 2 -12.07 29.32 64.28
C LYS A 2 -11.07 28.17 64.35
N THR A 3 -10.88 27.61 65.55
CA THR A 3 -10.05 26.41 65.77
C THR A 3 -10.77 25.19 65.21
N ILE A 4 -10.10 24.48 64.29
CA ILE A 4 -10.61 23.23 63.70
C ILE A 4 -10.66 22.17 64.80
N LYS A 5 -11.80 21.50 64.97
CA LYS A 5 -11.92 20.45 65.98
C LYS A 5 -11.22 19.19 65.48
N ARG A 6 -10.66 18.40 66.39
CA ARG A 6 -9.92 17.16 66.08
C ARG A 6 -10.71 16.16 65.22
N ASN A 7 -12.04 16.13 65.33
CA ASN A 7 -12.89 15.24 64.54
C ASN A 7 -13.04 15.73 63.09
N ASP A 8 -13.05 17.05 62.87
CA ASP A 8 -13.11 17.65 61.53
C ASP A 8 -11.79 17.38 60.76
N LEU A 9 -10.65 17.38 61.47
CA LEU A 9 -9.36 17.03 60.89
C LEU A 9 -9.28 15.55 60.47
N LYS A 10 -9.86 14.64 61.27
CA LYS A 10 -9.94 13.21 60.92
C LYS A 10 -10.84 12.99 59.70
N PHE A 11 -11.99 13.68 59.64
CA PHE A 11 -12.90 13.60 58.50
C PHE A 11 -12.23 14.11 57.22
N LEU A 12 -11.55 15.27 57.28
CA LEU A 12 -10.80 15.83 56.15
C LEU A 12 -9.72 14.86 55.66
N PHE A 13 -8.97 14.24 56.59
CA PHE A 13 -7.95 13.26 56.25
C PHE A 13 -8.54 12.02 55.55
N THR A 14 -9.67 11.50 56.05
CA THR A 14 -10.38 10.38 55.41
C THR A 14 -10.86 10.72 54.00
N VAL A 15 -11.40 11.93 53.79
CA VAL A 15 -11.84 12.41 52.47
C VAL A 15 -10.66 12.52 51.50
N ILE A 16 -9.52 13.06 51.95
CA ILE A 16 -8.30 13.17 51.13
C ILE A 16 -7.79 11.78 50.75
N CYS A 17 -7.74 10.83 51.69
CA CYS A 17 -7.35 9.45 51.40
C CYS A 17 -8.29 8.79 50.37
N PHE A 18 -9.60 9.05 50.45
CA PHE A 18 -10.56 8.50 49.51
C PHE A 18 -10.41 9.09 48.09
N LEU A 19 -10.13 10.40 47.98
CA LEU A 19 -9.86 11.08 46.70
C LEU A 19 -8.58 10.56 46.01
N GLN A 20 -7.57 10.17 46.78
CA GLN A 20 -6.32 9.60 46.24
C GLN A 20 -6.53 8.20 45.64
N ILE A 21 -7.43 7.39 46.23
CA ILE A 21 -7.73 6.04 45.72
C ILE A 21 -8.44 6.11 44.35
N ILE A 22 -9.33 7.08 44.15
CA ILE A 22 -10.08 7.23 42.90
C ILE A 22 -9.15 7.64 41.74
N SER A 23 -8.11 8.44 42.02
CA SER A 23 -7.23 9.04 41.01
C SER A 23 -6.22 8.04 40.40
N GLY A 24 -5.95 6.91 41.07
CA GLY A 24 -4.92 5.95 40.68
C GLY A 24 -5.42 4.73 39.88
N THR A 25 -6.73 4.54 39.72
CA THR A 25 -7.28 3.33 39.10
C THR A 25 -7.36 3.46 37.57
N ARG A 26 -6.27 3.12 36.88
CA ARG A 26 -6.25 2.92 35.42
C ARG A 26 -6.57 1.45 35.10
N ALA A 27 -7.81 1.03 35.32
CA ALA A 27 -8.21 -0.38 35.12
C ALA A 27 -8.79 -0.67 33.72
N GLN A 28 -8.97 0.36 32.89
CA GLN A 28 -9.61 0.23 31.59
C GLN A 28 -8.52 0.24 30.52
N SER A 29 -8.22 -0.94 29.94
CA SER A 29 -7.44 -1.03 28.70
C SER A 29 -8.41 -1.09 27.52
N ILE A 30 -8.15 -0.28 26.49
CA ILE A 30 -8.86 -0.39 25.21
C ILE A 30 -8.04 -1.34 24.33
N GLU A 31 -7.85 -2.56 24.82
CA GLU A 31 -7.28 -3.63 24.00
C GLU A 31 -8.40 -4.42 23.33
N ARG A 32 -8.09 -4.95 22.14
CA ARG A 32 -9.01 -5.84 21.44
C ARG A 32 -9.14 -7.13 22.25
N PHE A 33 -10.37 -7.60 22.40
CA PHE A 33 -10.65 -8.92 22.97
C PHE A 33 -11.68 -9.62 22.08
N VAL A 34 -11.70 -10.95 22.15
CA VAL A 34 -12.58 -11.80 21.35
C VAL A 34 -13.41 -12.68 22.27
N ILE A 35 -14.67 -12.86 21.93
CA ILE A 35 -15.52 -13.91 22.50
C ILE A 35 -15.82 -14.88 21.36
N GLY A 36 -15.34 -16.10 21.49
CA GLY A 36 -15.48 -17.15 20.49
C GLY A 36 -15.59 -18.53 21.14
N SER A 37 -15.95 -19.53 20.34
CA SER A 37 -16.07 -20.92 20.77
C SER A 37 -14.72 -21.56 21.09
N THR A 38 -13.65 -21.16 20.41
CA THR A 38 -12.28 -21.62 20.67
C THR A 38 -11.27 -20.61 20.12
N GLY A 39 -10.02 -20.68 20.58
CA GLY A 39 -8.90 -19.89 20.07
C GLY A 39 -7.61 -20.17 20.84
N GLY A 40 -6.47 -19.73 20.28
CA GLY A 40 -5.17 -19.90 20.92
C GLY A 40 -3.99 -19.66 19.97
N LEU A 41 -2.79 -19.85 20.51
CA LEU A 41 -1.52 -19.69 19.82
C LEU A 41 -0.92 -21.08 19.55
N LEU A 42 -0.68 -21.40 18.29
CA LEU A 42 -0.06 -22.63 17.83
C LEU A 42 1.39 -22.32 17.44
N ASN A 43 2.34 -23.02 18.06
CA ASN A 43 3.77 -22.91 17.76
C ASN A 43 4.28 -24.19 17.09
N GLY A 44 5.02 -24.07 15.99
CA GLY A 44 5.71 -25.19 15.35
C GLY A 44 6.82 -24.72 14.39
N GLU A 45 7.99 -25.38 14.40
CA GLU A 45 9.12 -25.17 13.47
C GLU A 45 9.43 -23.71 13.08
N GLY A 46 9.37 -22.78 14.05
CA GLY A 46 9.65 -21.35 13.81
C GLY A 46 8.47 -20.54 13.25
N ILE A 47 7.29 -21.14 13.13
CA ILE A 47 6.03 -20.51 12.77
C ILE A 47 5.15 -20.42 14.01
N SER A 48 4.58 -19.23 14.26
CA SER A 48 3.55 -18.98 15.26
C SER A 48 2.26 -18.59 14.55
N MET A 49 1.16 -19.23 14.90
CA MET A 49 -0.17 -18.96 14.35
C MET A 49 -1.18 -18.73 15.46
N ASP A 50 -1.77 -17.53 15.47
CA ASP A 50 -2.90 -17.21 16.34
C ASP A 50 -4.21 -17.45 15.61
N HIS A 51 -5.19 -18.04 16.30
CA HIS A 51 -6.50 -18.31 15.72
C HIS A 51 -7.62 -18.09 16.74
N THR A 52 -8.79 -17.72 16.22
CA THR A 52 -10.06 -17.62 16.95
C THR A 52 -11.18 -18.20 16.09
N VAL A 53 -12.16 -18.86 16.70
CA VAL A 53 -13.30 -19.50 16.01
C VAL A 53 -14.60 -19.07 16.69
N GLY A 54 -15.60 -18.73 15.88
CA GLY A 54 -16.93 -18.36 16.38
C GLY A 54 -17.00 -16.93 16.91
N GLU A 55 -16.18 -16.03 16.40
CA GLU A 55 -16.24 -14.60 16.71
C GLU A 55 -17.57 -14.00 16.22
N VAL A 56 -18.29 -13.30 17.11
CA VAL A 56 -19.64 -12.77 16.83
C VAL A 56 -19.58 -11.34 16.28
N ALA A 57 -18.54 -10.56 16.63
CA ALA A 57 -18.42 -9.15 16.29
C ALA A 57 -17.23 -8.91 15.34
N VAL A 58 -17.49 -9.01 14.03
CA VAL A 58 -16.49 -8.83 12.95
C VAL A 58 -16.84 -7.69 11.98
N SER A 59 -17.70 -6.78 12.40
CA SER A 59 -18.24 -5.73 11.52
C SER A 59 -17.39 -4.46 11.49
N THR A 60 -17.38 -3.78 10.35
CA THR A 60 -16.88 -2.40 10.25
C THR A 60 -18.06 -1.45 10.40
N LEU A 61 -18.03 -0.62 11.44
CA LEU A 61 -19.01 0.43 11.69
C LEU A 61 -18.44 1.76 11.17
N ASP A 62 -19.23 2.46 10.38
CA ASP A 62 -18.90 3.79 9.85
C ASP A 62 -19.99 4.77 10.26
N ALA A 63 -19.60 5.85 10.93
CA ALA A 63 -20.49 6.95 11.27
C ALA A 63 -19.73 8.28 11.27
N ALA A 64 -20.15 9.21 10.40
CA ALA A 64 -19.77 10.62 10.41
C ALA A 64 -18.25 10.89 10.59
N GLY A 65 -17.40 10.15 9.87
CA GLY A 65 -15.94 10.31 9.91
C GLY A 65 -15.22 9.48 10.97
N TYR A 66 -15.95 8.68 11.75
CA TYR A 66 -15.39 7.66 12.64
C TYR A 66 -15.55 6.28 12.02
N LEU A 67 -14.42 5.60 11.85
CA LEU A 67 -14.38 4.21 11.42
C LEU A 67 -14.00 3.33 12.62
N LEU A 68 -14.89 2.41 12.98
CA LEU A 68 -14.64 1.42 14.02
C LEU A 68 -14.70 0.02 13.41
N THR A 69 -13.55 -0.61 13.27
CA THR A 69 -13.44 -1.99 12.84
C THR A 69 -13.51 -2.92 14.04
N GLN A 70 -14.42 -3.88 14.03
CA GLN A 70 -14.53 -4.96 15.02
C GLN A 70 -13.84 -6.22 14.48
N GLY A 71 -13.34 -7.07 15.37
CA GLY A 71 -12.51 -8.21 15.02
C GLY A 71 -11.21 -8.21 15.82
N PHE A 72 -10.77 -9.35 16.35
CA PHE A 72 -9.51 -9.44 17.08
C PHE A 72 -8.28 -9.43 16.14
N HIS A 73 -8.33 -10.25 15.08
CA HIS A 73 -7.25 -10.37 14.09
C HIS A 73 -7.31 -9.29 13.00
N GLN A 74 -7.21 -8.01 13.38
CA GLN A 74 -7.05 -6.93 12.40
C GLN A 74 -5.57 -6.56 12.27
N GLY A 75 -5.02 -6.76 11.06
CA GLY A 75 -3.65 -6.39 10.73
C GLY A 75 -3.44 -4.87 10.73
N SER A 76 -2.25 -4.42 11.12
CA SER A 76 -1.83 -3.05 10.87
C SER A 76 -1.47 -2.93 9.39
N LEU A 77 -2.31 -2.26 8.61
CA LEU A 77 -1.97 -1.88 7.25
C LEU A 77 -1.06 -0.66 7.32
N THR A 78 0.25 -0.88 7.31
CA THR A 78 1.19 0.21 7.05
C THR A 78 1.16 0.49 5.55
N ALA A 79 0.44 1.55 5.16
CA ALA A 79 0.49 2.05 3.79
C ALA A 79 1.88 2.65 3.54
N THR A 80 2.78 1.88 2.95
CA THR A 80 4.05 2.42 2.43
C THR A 80 3.72 3.21 1.16
N SER A 81 3.83 4.54 1.21
CA SER A 81 3.79 5.35 0.00
C SER A 81 5.02 5.03 -0.83
N VAL A 82 4.83 4.37 -1.97
CA VAL A 82 5.83 4.35 -3.03
C VAL A 82 5.62 5.64 -3.81
N ASP A 83 6.54 6.60 -3.72
CA ASP A 83 6.58 7.72 -4.64
C ASP A 83 6.75 7.14 -6.05
N ARG A 84 5.64 7.05 -6.78
CA ARG A 84 5.68 6.70 -8.19
C ARG A 84 6.06 7.96 -8.93
N PHE A 85 7.33 8.07 -9.28
CA PHE A 85 7.77 8.97 -10.35
C PHE A 85 7.18 8.44 -11.66
N LEU A 86 5.92 8.77 -11.93
CA LEU A 86 5.27 8.41 -13.18
C LEU A 86 5.75 9.38 -14.26
N LEU A 87 6.19 8.80 -15.37
CA LEU A 87 6.56 9.57 -16.55
C LEU A 87 5.30 10.18 -17.16
N ASP A 88 5.14 11.50 -17.06
CA ASP A 88 3.99 12.24 -17.59
C ASP A 88 4.15 12.49 -19.10
N ILE A 89 4.03 11.41 -19.87
CA ILE A 89 4.10 11.43 -21.33
C ILE A 89 2.91 10.68 -21.93
N ARG A 90 2.50 11.09 -23.13
CA ARG A 90 1.49 10.34 -23.89
C ARG A 90 2.18 9.26 -24.71
N ILE A 91 1.73 8.02 -24.49
CA ILE A 91 2.24 6.82 -25.16
C ILE A 91 1.06 6.10 -25.80
N LEU A 92 1.13 5.87 -27.10
CA LEU A 92 0.18 5.06 -27.85
C LEU A 92 0.93 3.96 -28.60
N VAL A 93 0.56 2.70 -28.34
CA VAL A 93 1.15 1.52 -29.00
C VAL A 93 0.09 0.84 -29.83
N THR A 94 0.34 0.67 -31.13
CA THR A 94 -0.63 0.09 -32.07
C THR A 94 0.06 -0.77 -33.14
N PRO A 95 -0.54 -1.86 -33.63
CA PRO A 95 -1.72 -2.52 -33.10
C PRO A 95 -1.37 -3.34 -31.84
N VAL A 96 -2.33 -3.45 -30.92
CA VAL A 96 -2.29 -4.43 -29.84
C VAL A 96 -3.55 -5.29 -29.99
N PRO A 97 -3.44 -6.59 -30.31
CA PRO A 97 -2.22 -7.39 -30.53
C PRO A 97 -1.45 -7.09 -31.83
N ALA A 98 -0.15 -7.45 -31.86
CA ALA A 98 0.75 -7.24 -33.00
C ALA A 98 1.12 -8.56 -33.70
N ARG A 99 1.30 -8.52 -35.03
CA ARG A 99 1.90 -9.62 -35.83
C ARG A 99 3.37 -9.34 -36.09
N ASP A 100 3.68 -8.53 -37.10
CA ASP A 100 5.08 -8.34 -37.50
C ASP A 100 5.64 -6.99 -37.08
N ARG A 101 4.75 -6.02 -36.85
CA ARG A 101 5.12 -4.63 -36.59
C ARG A 101 4.23 -4.02 -35.52
N LEU A 102 4.81 -3.07 -34.78
CA LEU A 102 4.11 -2.18 -33.88
C LEU A 102 4.61 -0.75 -34.08
N ASN A 103 3.72 0.21 -33.94
CA ASN A 103 3.96 1.64 -33.94
C ASN A 103 3.89 2.13 -32.51
N ILE A 104 4.96 2.81 -32.08
CA ILE A 104 5.04 3.50 -30.80
C ILE A 104 4.99 5.00 -31.12
N GLN A 105 3.89 5.64 -30.72
CA GLN A 105 3.74 7.08 -30.77
C GLN A 105 4.01 7.66 -29.38
N LEU A 106 4.91 8.63 -29.32
CA LEU A 106 5.38 9.30 -28.12
C LEU A 106 5.19 10.81 -28.28
N GLU A 107 4.71 11.46 -27.23
CA GLU A 107 4.60 12.91 -27.11
C GLU A 107 5.22 13.33 -25.77
N THR A 108 6.31 14.10 -25.85
CA THR A 108 7.13 14.55 -24.70
C THR A 108 7.79 15.87 -25.03
N ASN A 109 7.61 16.91 -24.23
CA ASN A 109 8.15 18.26 -24.52
C ASN A 109 9.42 18.59 -23.75
N GLU A 110 9.73 17.83 -22.69
CA GLU A 110 10.72 18.24 -21.69
C GLU A 110 11.89 17.26 -21.58
N ALA A 111 11.63 15.97 -21.78
CA ALA A 111 12.54 14.91 -21.43
C ALA A 111 12.87 13.98 -22.60
N GLU A 112 14.14 13.60 -22.69
CA GLU A 112 14.60 12.54 -23.57
C GLU A 112 14.14 11.17 -23.01
N ILE A 113 13.44 10.41 -23.83
CA ILE A 113 12.84 9.14 -23.43
C ILE A 113 13.57 7.99 -24.11
N THR A 114 14.03 7.04 -23.32
CA THR A 114 14.52 5.76 -23.81
C THR A 114 13.45 4.70 -23.60
N TYR A 115 13.09 3.99 -24.67
CA TYR A 115 12.26 2.80 -24.58
C TYR A 115 13.04 1.53 -24.92
N GLN A 116 12.66 0.43 -24.29
CA GLN A 116 13.20 -0.91 -24.55
C GLN A 116 12.10 -1.97 -24.51
N LEU A 117 12.21 -3.00 -25.34
CA LEU A 117 11.36 -4.20 -25.23
C LEU A 117 11.99 -5.20 -24.28
N ILE A 118 11.16 -5.76 -23.40
CA ILE A 118 11.51 -6.83 -22.48
C ILE A 118 10.46 -7.96 -22.55
N ASP A 119 10.89 -9.19 -22.25
CA ASP A 119 9.97 -10.30 -22.02
C ASP A 119 9.33 -10.24 -20.61
N LEU A 120 8.44 -11.18 -20.30
CA LEU A 120 7.79 -11.27 -18.98
C LEU A 120 8.76 -11.56 -17.83
N ASN A 121 9.96 -12.08 -18.12
CA ASN A 121 11.00 -12.32 -17.14
C ASN A 121 11.91 -11.08 -16.94
N GLY A 122 11.63 -9.98 -17.63
CA GLY A 122 12.43 -8.76 -17.60
C GLY A 122 13.68 -8.80 -18.47
N LYS A 123 13.85 -9.81 -19.33
CA LYS A 123 15.02 -9.92 -20.22
C LYS A 123 14.90 -8.91 -21.37
N PRO A 124 15.90 -8.03 -21.59
CA PRO A 124 15.92 -7.16 -22.76
C PRO A 124 16.01 -7.93 -24.07
N LEU A 125 15.21 -7.52 -25.06
CA LEU A 125 15.11 -8.17 -26.38
C LEU A 125 15.94 -7.49 -27.47
N GLY A 126 16.88 -6.61 -27.09
CA GLY A 126 17.77 -5.90 -28.01
C GLY A 126 17.14 -4.76 -28.79
N ILE A 127 15.83 -4.58 -28.72
CA ILE A 127 15.12 -3.43 -29.29
C ILE A 127 15.13 -2.32 -28.25
N ARG A 128 15.98 -1.31 -28.46
CA ARG A 128 16.11 -0.12 -27.62
C ARG A 128 16.27 1.12 -28.50
N LYS A 129 15.58 2.19 -28.15
CA LYS A 129 15.70 3.48 -28.85
C LYS A 129 15.55 4.64 -27.89
N THR A 130 16.28 5.70 -28.17
CA THR A 130 16.23 6.97 -27.45
C THR A 130 15.57 8.01 -28.35
N VAL A 131 14.64 8.77 -27.77
CA VAL A 131 13.79 9.73 -28.46
C VAL A 131 13.99 11.08 -27.78
N PRO A 132 14.46 12.12 -28.49
CA PRO A 132 14.61 13.45 -27.93
C PRO A 132 13.24 14.09 -27.64
N PRO A 133 13.18 15.15 -26.83
CA PRO A 133 11.98 15.94 -26.64
C PRO A 133 11.40 16.42 -27.98
N ALA A 134 10.14 16.09 -28.25
CA ALA A 134 9.40 16.44 -29.44
C ALA A 134 7.88 16.32 -29.21
N SER A 135 7.12 17.25 -29.79
CA SER A 135 5.66 17.29 -29.61
C SER A 135 4.96 16.01 -30.06
N GLN A 136 5.47 15.31 -31.06
CA GLN A 136 4.99 13.97 -31.42
C GLN A 136 6.00 13.25 -32.31
N VAL A 137 6.33 12.00 -31.96
CA VAL A 137 7.18 11.12 -32.78
C VAL A 137 6.58 9.73 -32.86
N THR A 138 6.54 9.16 -34.06
CA THR A 138 6.12 7.78 -34.28
C THR A 138 7.30 6.93 -34.71
N HIS A 139 7.43 5.75 -34.11
CA HIS A 139 8.45 4.77 -34.42
C HIS A 139 7.82 3.42 -34.71
N GLU A 140 8.08 2.91 -35.91
CA GLU A 140 7.79 1.53 -36.25
C GLU A 140 8.87 0.62 -35.68
N VAL A 141 8.45 -0.48 -35.07
CA VAL A 141 9.30 -1.49 -34.46
C VAL A 141 8.92 -2.85 -35.06
N ASP A 142 9.91 -3.53 -35.64
CA ASP A 142 9.78 -4.89 -36.14
C ASP A 142 9.83 -5.89 -34.99
N VAL A 143 8.76 -6.67 -34.86
CA VAL A 143 8.60 -7.75 -33.86
C VAL A 143 8.37 -9.11 -34.52
N SER A 144 8.55 -9.23 -35.84
CA SER A 144 8.35 -10.47 -36.60
C SER A 144 9.18 -11.65 -36.06
N LYS A 145 10.37 -11.36 -35.52
CA LYS A 145 11.29 -12.35 -34.95
C LYS A 145 10.98 -12.77 -33.52
N LEU A 146 10.00 -12.14 -32.87
CA LEU A 146 9.57 -12.51 -31.53
C LEU A 146 8.62 -13.71 -31.59
N ALA A 147 8.75 -14.62 -30.64
CA ALA A 147 7.80 -15.71 -30.47
C ALA A 147 6.41 -15.17 -30.09
N SER A 148 5.35 -15.94 -30.35
CA SER A 148 4.01 -15.60 -29.89
C SER A 148 3.98 -15.56 -28.36
N GLY A 149 3.48 -14.48 -27.78
CA GLY A 149 3.57 -14.26 -26.34
C GLY A 149 3.22 -12.84 -25.89
N THR A 150 3.36 -12.59 -24.60
CA THR A 150 3.17 -11.25 -24.01
C THR A 150 4.51 -10.59 -23.80
N TYR A 151 4.60 -9.31 -24.14
CA TYR A 151 5.80 -8.50 -24.03
C TYR A 151 5.50 -7.16 -23.38
N ILE A 152 6.54 -6.52 -22.85
CA ILE A 152 6.45 -5.21 -22.21
C ILE A 152 7.39 -4.25 -22.92
N ILE A 153 6.88 -3.07 -23.24
CA ILE A 153 7.67 -1.92 -23.65
C ILE A 153 7.88 -1.07 -22.41
N TYR A 154 9.13 -0.93 -21.98
CA TYR A 154 9.52 -0.16 -20.83
C TYR A 154 10.08 1.19 -21.27
N PHE A 155 9.46 2.27 -20.82
CA PHE A 155 9.82 3.65 -21.10
C PHE A 155 10.44 4.26 -19.85
N ARG A 156 11.55 4.96 -20.02
CA ARG A 156 12.20 5.71 -18.95
C ARG A 156 12.71 7.03 -19.47
N GLU A 157 12.74 8.02 -18.59
CA GLU A 157 13.55 9.20 -18.82
C GLU A 157 15.05 8.81 -18.81
N SER A 158 15.84 9.42 -19.70
CA SER A 158 17.29 9.17 -19.76
C SER A 158 18.02 9.64 -18.49
N THR A 159 17.56 10.73 -17.88
CA THR A 159 18.18 11.40 -16.71
C THR A 159 17.45 11.16 -15.40
N GLY A 160 16.20 10.67 -15.44
CA GLY A 160 15.32 10.54 -14.28
C GLY A 160 15.09 9.10 -13.81
N VAL A 161 14.35 9.01 -12.70
CA VAL A 161 13.82 7.75 -12.14
C VAL A 161 12.42 7.45 -12.72
N ALA A 162 11.83 8.41 -13.43
CA ALA A 162 10.47 8.28 -13.94
C ALA A 162 10.39 7.22 -15.06
N ALA A 163 9.44 6.31 -14.89
CA ALA A 163 9.25 5.21 -15.82
C ALA A 163 7.78 4.86 -16.01
N ARG A 164 7.47 4.27 -17.16
CA ARG A 164 6.14 3.78 -17.51
C ARG A 164 6.29 2.53 -18.39
N SER A 165 5.33 1.62 -18.32
CA SER A 165 5.35 0.41 -19.13
C SER A 165 4.04 0.24 -19.90
N VAL A 166 4.13 -0.35 -21.09
CA VAL A 166 2.98 -0.73 -21.90
C VAL A 166 3.12 -2.19 -22.28
N ARG A 167 2.08 -2.99 -22.02
CA ARG A 167 2.03 -4.40 -22.37
C ARG A 167 1.40 -4.56 -23.76
N PHE A 168 1.96 -5.44 -24.58
CA PHE A 168 1.33 -5.89 -25.82
C PHE A 168 1.41 -7.40 -25.98
N ILE A 169 0.59 -7.94 -26.87
CA ILE A 169 0.53 -9.37 -27.20
C ILE A 169 1.02 -9.53 -28.64
N LYS A 170 1.93 -10.48 -28.87
CA LYS A 170 2.43 -10.93 -30.17
C LYS A 170 1.74 -12.25 -30.53
N TYR A 171 1.15 -12.32 -31.73
CA TYR A 171 0.62 -13.56 -32.30
C TYR A 171 1.60 -14.22 -33.25
#